data_AF-A0A7W7VN91-F1
#
_entry.id   AF-A0A7W7VN91-F1
#
_cell.length_a   1.000
_cell.length_b   1.000
_cell.length_c   1.000
_cell.angle_alpha   90.00
_cell.angle_beta   90.00
_cell.angle_gamma   90.00
#
_symmetry.space_group_name_H-M   'P 1'
#
loop_
_entity.id
_entity.type
_entity.pdbx_description
1 polymer ?
#
loop_
_entity_poly.entity_id
_entity_poly.type
_entity_poly.pdbx_seq_one_letter_code
_entity_poly.pdbx_strand_id
1 'polypeptide(L)'
;MADKSEKQDLAWRVIGGLAGLATAWAARKVIGFAWEKTTGKKPPADNESLDISLGEAIGYAVVMGVGMQVAQIVVARTARKRYDAWKSVRETAKEISV
;
A
#
# COMPACT_ATOMS: atom_id res chain seq x y z
N MET A 1 -15.04 30.86 16.73
CA MET A 1 -13.92 29.91 16.82
C MET A 1 -13.81 28.95 15.61
N ALA A 2 -14.53 29.18 14.50
CA ALA A 2 -14.58 28.25 13.35
C ALA A 2 -13.35 28.30 12.40
N ASP A 3 -12.66 29.44 12.28
CA ASP A 3 -11.57 29.63 11.30
C ASP A 3 -10.32 28.75 11.54
N LYS A 4 -10.03 28.41 12.79
CA LYS A 4 -8.80 27.68 13.14
C LYS A 4 -8.91 26.17 12.87
N SER A 5 -10.09 25.58 13.06
CA SER A 5 -10.32 24.16 12.77
C SER A 5 -10.28 23.90 11.27
N GLU A 6 -10.95 24.74 10.49
CA GLU A 6 -11.05 24.55 9.03
C GLU A 6 -9.68 24.63 8.34
N LYS A 7 -8.80 25.53 8.80
CA LYS A 7 -7.41 25.62 8.34
C LYS A 7 -6.57 24.42 8.78
N GLN A 8 -6.80 23.91 9.98
CA GLN A 8 -6.13 22.70 10.47
C GLN A 8 -6.55 21.47 9.65
N ASP A 9 -7.84 21.33 9.36
CA ASP A 9 -8.38 20.25 8.51
C ASP A 9 -7.85 20.33 7.08
N LEU A 10 -7.74 21.55 6.52
CA LEU A 10 -7.12 21.77 5.22
C LEU A 10 -5.63 21.37 5.24
N ALA A 11 -4.88 21.78 6.27
CA ALA A 11 -3.47 21.43 6.42
C ALA A 11 -3.28 19.90 6.50
N TRP A 12 -4.11 19.21 7.28
CA TRP A 12 -4.08 17.74 7.37
C TRP A 12 -4.46 17.07 6.05
N ARG A 13 -5.41 17.60 5.28
CA ARG A 13 -5.74 17.08 3.95
C ARG A 13 -4.58 17.23 2.98
N VAL A 14 -3.88 18.37 3.00
CA VAL A 14 -2.70 18.57 2.15
C VAL A 14 -1.57 17.62 2.52
N ILE A 15 -1.28 17.47 3.81
CA ILE A 15 -0.28 16.51 4.30
C ILE A 15 -0.66 15.08 3.92
N GLY A 16 -1.92 14.69 4.14
CA GLY A 16 -2.43 13.38 3.76
C GLY A 16 -2.33 13.12 2.25
N GLY A 17 -2.65 14.13 1.44
CA GLY A 17 -2.49 14.08 -0.02
C GLY A 17 -1.04 13.88 -0.44
N LEU A 18 -0.11 14.68 0.11
CA LEU A 18 1.33 14.57 -0.17
C LEU A 18 1.90 13.22 0.27
N ALA A 19 1.51 12.74 1.45
CA ALA A 19 1.89 11.42 1.94
C ALA A 19 1.37 10.31 1.02
N GLY A 20 0.13 10.43 0.53
CA GLY A 20 -0.43 9.51 -0.46
C GLY A 20 0.37 9.48 -1.76
N LEU A 21 0.75 10.64 -2.30
CA LEU A 21 1.57 10.75 -3.51
C LEU A 21 2.97 10.15 -3.31
N ALA A 22 3.63 10.45 -2.20
CA ALA A 22 4.92 9.88 -1.86
C ALA A 22 4.85 8.34 -1.73
N THR A 23 3.78 7.84 -1.10
CA THR A 23 3.53 6.40 -0.97
C THR A 23 3.31 5.74 -2.32
N ALA A 24 2.53 6.36 -3.21
CA ALA A 24 2.30 5.85 -4.56
C ALA A 24 3.59 5.81 -5.39
N TRP A 25 4.42 6.85 -5.30
CA TRP A 25 5.72 6.90 -5.97
C TRP A 25 6.67 5.81 -5.46
N ALA A 26 6.78 5.65 -4.14
CA ALA A 26 7.58 4.61 -3.52
C ALA A 26 7.09 3.21 -3.91
N ALA A 27 5.77 2.97 -3.87
CA ALA A 27 5.17 1.71 -4.27
C ALA A 27 5.52 1.33 -5.72
N ARG A 28 5.41 2.29 -6.65
CA ARG A 28 5.78 2.07 -8.06
C ARG A 28 7.24 1.65 -8.20
N LYS A 29 8.12 2.21 -7.37
CA LYS A 29 9.56 1.89 -7.39
C LYS A 29 9.87 0.54 -6.78
N VAL A 30 9.22 0.19 -5.67
CA VAL A 30 9.32 -1.14 -5.05
C VAL A 30 8.81 -2.24 -5.99
N ILE A 31 7.65 -2.03 -6.62
CA ILE A 31 7.08 -2.99 -7.58
C ILE A 31 8.03 -3.19 -8.77
N GLY A 32 8.55 -2.09 -9.34
CA GLY A 32 9.48 -2.19 -10.46
C GLY A 32 10.77 -2.93 -10.10
N PHE A 33 11.32 -2.67 -8.91
CA PHE A 33 12.52 -3.36 -8.42
C PHE A 33 12.26 -4.84 -8.12
N ALA A 34 11.12 -5.17 -7.50
CA ALA A 34 10.72 -6.54 -7.26
C ALA A 34 10.60 -7.31 -8.59
N TRP A 35 9.99 -6.70 -9.61
CA TRP A 35 9.82 -7.28 -10.93
C TRP A 35 11.15 -7.53 -11.65
N GLU A 36 12.04 -6.53 -11.66
CA GLU A 36 13.36 -6.66 -12.26
C GLU A 36 14.17 -7.77 -11.57
N LYS A 37 14.04 -7.90 -10.25
CA LYS A 37 14.73 -8.93 -9.46
C LYS A 37 14.16 -10.33 -9.67
N THR A 38 12.85 -10.49 -9.82
CA THR A 38 12.23 -11.81 -10.01
C THR A 38 12.26 -12.29 -11.45
N THR A 39 12.06 -11.36 -12.40
CA THR A 39 11.83 -11.68 -13.82
C THR A 39 13.07 -11.37 -14.68
N GLY A 40 14.03 -10.59 -14.17
CA GLY A 40 15.26 -10.23 -14.88
C GLY A 40 15.04 -9.29 -16.07
N LYS A 41 13.82 -8.75 -16.24
CA LYS A 41 13.41 -7.87 -17.34
C LYS A 41 12.81 -6.58 -16.78
N LYS A 42 12.91 -5.48 -17.55
CA LYS A 42 12.27 -4.21 -17.19
C LYS A 42 10.76 -4.43 -17.04
N PRO A 43 10.14 -3.88 -15.98
CA PRO A 43 8.70 -4.01 -15.76
C PRO A 43 7.93 -3.52 -17.00
N PRO A 44 6.95 -4.29 -17.49
CA PRO A 44 6.11 -3.89 -18.61
C PRO A 44 5.33 -2.64 -18.21
N ALA A 45 5.89 -1.47 -18.56
CA ALA A 45 5.27 -0.18 -18.32
C ALA A 45 4.40 0.26 -19.51
N ASP A 46 4.58 -0.40 -20.67
CA ASP A 46 3.81 -0.18 -21.90
C ASP A 46 2.81 -1.32 -22.10
N ASN A 47 1.63 -1.16 -21.47
CA ASN A 47 0.47 -2.03 -21.71
C ASN A 47 -0.08 -1.90 -23.15
N GLU A 48 0.35 -0.89 -23.91
CA GLU A 48 -0.07 -0.60 -25.29
C GLU A 48 0.95 -1.06 -26.36
N SER A 49 2.12 -1.57 -25.96
CA SER A 49 3.07 -2.13 -26.93
C SER A 49 2.62 -3.53 -27.35
N LEU A 50 2.28 -3.70 -28.64
CA LEU A 50 1.96 -4.99 -29.28
C LEU A 50 3.12 -6.01 -29.27
N ASP A 51 4.26 -5.63 -28.68
CA ASP A 51 5.46 -6.46 -28.52
C ASP A 51 5.31 -7.52 -27.41
N ILE A 52 4.31 -7.36 -26.53
CA ILE A 52 3.96 -8.35 -25.51
C ILE A 52 2.93 -9.32 -26.10
N SER A 53 3.30 -10.59 -26.26
CA SER A 53 2.35 -11.61 -26.76
C SER A 53 1.11 -11.70 -25.85
N LEU A 54 -0.06 -11.97 -26.42
CA LEU A 54 -1.32 -12.07 -25.66
C LEU A 54 -1.24 -13.07 -24.48
N GLY A 55 -0.48 -14.16 -24.65
CA GLY A 55 -0.24 -15.14 -23.60
C GLY A 55 0.64 -14.60 -22.46
N GLU A 56 1.64 -13.77 -22.79
CA GLU A 56 2.50 -13.12 -21.80
C GLU A 56 1.73 -12.04 -21.01
N ALA A 57 0.87 -11.27 -21.68
CA ALA A 57 -0.02 -10.30 -21.03
C ALA A 57 -1.03 -10.96 -20.07
N ILE A 58 -1.66 -12.07 -20.49
CA ILE A 58 -2.57 -12.83 -19.63
C ILE A 58 -1.82 -13.45 -18.45
N GLY A 59 -0.62 -14.01 -18.67
CA GLY A 59 0.23 -14.54 -17.61
C GLY A 59 0.59 -13.47 -16.56
N TYR A 60 0.96 -12.27 -17.02
CA TYR A 60 1.20 -11.12 -16.17
C TYR A 60 -0.05 -10.72 -15.37
N ALA A 61 -1.21 -10.62 -16.02
CA ALA A 61 -2.46 -10.25 -15.38
C ALA A 61 -2.88 -11.24 -14.29
N VAL A 62 -2.71 -12.55 -14.51
CA VAL A 62 -3.00 -13.58 -13.50
C VAL A 62 -2.05 -13.47 -12.32
N VAL A 63 -0.74 -13.33 -12.57
CA VAL A 63 0.27 -13.18 -11.50
C VAL A 63 -0.01 -11.93 -10.66
N MET A 64 -0.31 -10.80 -11.31
CA MET A 64 -0.63 -9.55 -10.61
C MET A 64 -1.98 -9.64 -9.89
N GLY A 65 -2.99 -10.26 -10.50
CA GLY A 65 -4.32 -10.45 -9.89
C GLY A 65 -4.25 -11.31 -8.64
N VAL A 66 -3.60 -12.48 -8.72
CA VAL A 66 -3.42 -13.39 -7.58
C VAL A 66 -2.48 -12.77 -6.54
N GLY A 67 -1.36 -12.20 -6.99
CA GLY A 67 -0.38 -11.56 -6.12
C GLY A 67 -0.98 -10.42 -5.29
N MET A 68 -1.80 -9.58 -5.90
CA MET A 68 -2.49 -8.48 -5.21
C MET A 68 -3.45 -9.00 -4.14
N GLN A 69 -4.18 -10.09 -4.41
CA GLN A 69 -5.09 -10.65 -3.41
C GLN A 69 -4.35 -11.29 -2.23
N VAL A 70 -3.26 -12.01 -2.51
CA VAL A 70 -2.40 -12.54 -1.44
C VAL A 70 -1.82 -11.39 -0.60
N ALA A 71 -1.36 -10.31 -1.25
CA ALA A 71 -0.85 -9.14 -0.55
C ALA A 71 -1.92 -8.51 0.36
N GLN A 72 -3.16 -8.36 -0.10
CA GLN A 72 -4.27 -7.84 0.71
C GLN A 72 -4.50 -8.70 1.96
N ILE A 73 -4.50 -10.03 1.83
CA ILE A 73 -4.66 -10.95 2.97
C ILE A 73 -3.53 -10.78 3.99
N VAL A 74 -2.27 -10.71 3.51
CA VAL A 74 -1.10 -10.53 4.38
C VAL A 74 -1.16 -9.18 5.10
N VAL A 75 -1.50 -8.11 4.38
CA VAL A 75 -1.67 -6.77 4.95
C VAL A 75 -2.78 -6.78 6.01
N ALA A 76 -3.95 -7.33 5.71
CA ALA A 76 -5.07 -7.39 6.64
C ALA A 76 -4.73 -8.18 7.91
N ARG A 77 -4.04 -9.32 7.78
CA ARG A 77 -3.57 -10.11 8.93
C ARG A 77 -2.57 -9.35 9.79
N THR A 78 -1.63 -8.65 9.15
CA THR A 78 -0.59 -7.88 9.83
C THR A 78 -1.19 -6.67 10.55
N ALA A 79 -2.09 -5.95 9.87
CA ALA A 79 -2.82 -4.83 10.45
C ALA A 79 -3.62 -5.27 11.67
N ARG A 80 -4.33 -6.39 11.59
CA ARG A 80 -5.11 -6.92 12.71
C ARG A 80 -4.23 -7.33 13.90
N LYS A 81 -3.15 -8.10 13.67
CA LYS A 81 -2.18 -8.43 14.72
C LYS A 81 -1.60 -7.19 15.40
N ARG A 82 -1.26 -6.16 14.62
CA ARG A 82 -0.69 -4.93 15.17
C ARG A 82 -1.73 -4.14 15.97
N TYR A 83 -2.96 -4.05 15.48
CA TYR A 83 -4.06 -3.43 16.19
C TYR A 83 -4.36 -4.12 17.53
N ASP A 84 -4.44 -5.45 17.52
CA ASP A 84 -4.67 -6.25 18.73
C ASP A 84 -3.53 -6.07 19.75
N ALA A 85 -2.28 -6.01 19.28
CA ALA A 85 -1.13 -5.71 20.12
C ALA A 85 -1.24 -4.33 20.80
N TRP A 86 -1.67 -3.28 20.07
CA TRP A 86 -1.90 -1.96 20.68
C TRP A 86 -3.08 -1.96 21.66
N LYS A 87 -4.13 -2.72 21.37
CA LYS A 87 -5.30 -2.81 22.24
C LYS A 87 -4.95 -3.47 23.58
N SER A 88 -4.18 -4.56 23.55
CA SER A 88 -3.73 -5.24 24.77
C SER A 88 -2.93 -4.32 25.69
N VAL A 89 -1.99 -3.54 25.14
CA VAL A 89 -1.19 -2.57 25.90
C VAL A 89 -2.06 -1.50 26.55
N ARG A 90 -3.11 -1.03 25.86
CA ARG A 90 -4.03 -0.01 26.40
C ARG A 90 -4.92 -0.55 27.51
N GLU A 91 -5.41 -1.78 27.39
CA GLU A 91 -6.25 -2.38 28.44
C GLU A 91 -5.44 -2.67 29.70
N THR A 92 -4.23 -3.22 29.56
CA THR A 92 -3.33 -3.43 30.70
C THR A 92 -2.96 -2.11 31.39
N ALA A 93 -2.71 -1.04 30.65
CA ALA A 93 -2.46 0.29 31.24
C ALA A 93 -3.67 0.85 32.00
N LYS A 94 -4.90 0.50 31.58
CA LYS A 94 -6.13 0.92 32.23
C LYS A 94 -6.42 0.14 33.50
N GLU A 95 -6.00 -1.13 33.55
CA GLU A 95 -6.13 -2.01 34.72
C GLU A 95 -5.12 -1.67 35.81
N ILE A 96 -3.90 -1.27 35.45
CA ILE A 96 -2.84 -0.84 36.39
C ILE A 96 -3.12 0.54 37.01
N SER A 97 -3.96 1.36 36.37
CA SER A 97 -4.28 2.72 36.82
C SER A 97 -5.58 2.84 37.63
N VAL A 98 -6.26 1.73 37.90
CA VAL A 98 -7.42 1.60 38.80
C VAL A 98 -6.95 1.03 40.13
#